data_AF-A0A257VNW7-F1
#
_entry.id   AF-A0A257VNW7-F1
#
_cell.length_a   1.000
_cell.length_b   1.000
_cell.length_c   1.000
_cell.angle_alpha   90.00
_cell.angle_beta   90.00
_cell.angle_gamma   90.00
#
_symmetry.space_group_name_H-M   'P 1'
#
loop_
_entity.id
_entity.type
_entity.pdbx_description
1 polymer ?
#
loop_
_entity_poly.entity_id
_entity_poly.type
_entity_poly.pdbx_seq_one_letter_code
_entity_poly.pdbx_strand_id
1 'polypeptide(L)'
;ETVELSLSRSRDCVAELIAGLRAEASSDLIDSQKSLFAFVFRNLAIADPQRNPKLLRDAIRVLEIHRDTWVELGEQLGSVGNSGVPAPHVTTWMT
;
A
#
# COMPACT_ATOMS: atom_id res chain seq x y z
N GLU A 1 21.93 12.99 3.37
CA GLU A 1 21.55 11.88 2.47
C GLU A 1 21.65 12.40 1.03
N THR A 2 22.22 11.63 0.10
CA THR A 2 22.30 12.02 -1.33
C THR A 2 21.07 11.50 -2.07
N VAL A 3 20.68 12.14 -3.17
CA VAL A 3 19.51 11.74 -3.99
C VAL A 3 19.60 10.28 -4.44
N GLU A 4 20.80 9.83 -4.79
CA GLU A 4 21.09 8.44 -5.17
C GLU A 4 20.77 7.44 -4.05
N LEU A 5 21.18 7.74 -2.80
CA LEU A 5 20.90 6.91 -1.63
C LEU A 5 19.39 6.82 -1.38
N SER A 6 18.67 7.94 -1.45
CA SER A 6 17.22 7.97 -1.25
C SER A 6 16.47 7.19 -2.33
N LEU A 7 16.90 7.28 -3.59
CA LEU A 7 16.32 6.48 -4.68
C LEU A 7 16.63 4.99 -4.53
N SER A 8 17.84 4.63 -4.08
CA SER A 8 18.18 3.24 -3.80
C SER A 8 17.30 2.66 -2.70
N ARG A 9 17.20 3.36 -1.57
CA ARG A 9 16.36 2.94 -0.47
C ARG A 9 14.88 2.82 -0.87
N SER A 10 14.39 3.75 -1.69
CA SER A 10 13.02 3.69 -2.20
C SER A 10 12.78 2.44 -3.05
N ARG A 11 13.76 2.04 -3.87
CA ARG A 11 13.67 0.80 -4.66
C ARG A 11 13.68 -0.44 -3.78
N ASP A 12 14.49 -0.47 -2.72
CA ASP A 12 14.55 -1.59 -1.78
C ASP A 12 13.17 -1.79 -1.12
N CYS A 13 12.54 -0.72 -0.63
CA CYS A 13 11.18 -0.81 -0.08
C CYS A 13 10.16 -1.34 -1.09
N VAL A 14 10.22 -0.90 -2.35
CA VAL A 14 9.29 -1.39 -3.39
C VAL A 14 9.55 -2.87 -3.73
N ALA A 15 10.81 -3.31 -3.71
CA ALA A 15 11.16 -4.71 -3.90
C ALA A 15 10.58 -5.60 -2.78
N GLU A 16 10.62 -5.12 -1.53
CA GLU A 16 9.99 -5.80 -0.40
C GLU A 16 8.47 -5.89 -0.58
N LEU A 17 7.81 -4.83 -1.05
CA LEU A 17 6.37 -4.86 -1.36
C LEU A 17 6.02 -5.93 -2.41
N ILE A 18 6.83 -6.06 -3.47
CA ILE A 18 6.64 -7.09 -4.50
C ILE A 18 6.81 -8.48 -3.89
N ALA A 19 7.86 -8.68 -3.08
CA ALA A 19 8.16 -9.97 -2.46
C ALA A 19 7.11 -10.39 -1.42
N GLY A 20 6.42 -9.43 -0.81
CA GLY A 20 5.34 -9.68 0.15
C GLY A 20 4.01 -10.13 -0.47
N LEU A 21 3.86 -10.08 -1.79
CA LEU A 21 2.62 -10.49 -2.47
C LEU A 21 2.48 -12.02 -2.48
N ARG A 22 1.48 -12.52 -1.75
CA ARG A 22 1.16 -13.96 -1.64
C ARG A 22 0.43 -14.45 -2.88
N ALA A 23 1.00 -15.45 -3.55
CA ALA A 23 0.44 -16.02 -4.79
C ALA A 23 -0.84 -16.84 -4.54
N GLU A 24 -1.13 -17.18 -3.28
CA GLU A 24 -2.28 -18.00 -2.90
C GLU A 24 -3.59 -17.20 -2.78
N ALA A 25 -3.52 -15.86 -2.79
CA ALA A 25 -4.68 -14.97 -2.90
C ALA A 25 -5.00 -14.72 -4.38
N SER A 26 -6.27 -14.48 -4.73
CA SER A 26 -6.79 -14.31 -6.11
C SER A 26 -5.75 -13.85 -7.13
N SER A 27 -5.45 -14.70 -8.12
CA SER A 27 -4.35 -14.51 -9.09
C SER A 27 -4.35 -13.13 -9.75
N ASP A 28 -5.53 -12.70 -10.21
CA ASP A 28 -5.65 -11.53 -11.07
C ASP A 28 -5.35 -10.21 -10.34
N LEU A 29 -5.76 -10.11 -9.07
CA LEU A 29 -5.45 -8.95 -8.24
C LEU A 29 -3.95 -8.91 -7.91
N ILE A 30 -3.37 -10.06 -7.55
CA ILE A 30 -1.95 -10.15 -7.23
C ILE A 30 -1.09 -9.80 -8.44
N ASP A 31 -1.45 -10.27 -9.64
CA ASP A 31 -0.72 -9.96 -10.86
C ASP A 31 -0.85 -8.48 -11.24
N SER A 32 -2.02 -7.87 -10.99
CA SER A 32 -2.22 -6.43 -11.15
C SER A 32 -1.33 -5.63 -10.18
N GLN A 33 -1.26 -6.04 -8.91
CA GLN A 33 -0.40 -5.38 -7.90
C GLN A 33 1.09 -5.54 -8.21
N LYS A 34 1.52 -6.74 -8.63
CA LYS A 34 2.90 -6.98 -9.10
C LYS A 34 3.26 -6.05 -10.26
N SER A 35 2.37 -5.92 -11.24
CA SER A 35 2.58 -5.05 -12.40
C SER A 35 2.71 -3.58 -11.97
N LEU A 36 1.87 -3.14 -11.03
CA LEU A 36 1.89 -1.78 -10.51
C LEU A 36 3.22 -1.46 -9.79
N PHE A 37 3.68 -2.34 -8.91
CA PHE A 37 4.94 -2.13 -8.19
C PHE A 37 6.17 -2.30 -9.10
N ALA A 38 6.11 -3.18 -10.09
CA ALA A 38 7.17 -3.29 -11.10
C ALA A 38 7.31 -2.00 -11.92
N PHE A 39 6.20 -1.33 -12.25
CA PHE A 39 6.20 0.00 -12.87
C PHE A 39 6.90 1.04 -11.98
N VAL A 40 6.53 1.09 -10.68
CA VAL A 40 7.16 2.00 -9.71
C VAL A 40 8.66 1.75 -9.60
N PHE A 41 9.06 0.49 -9.38
CA PHE A 41 10.47 0.12 -9.24
C PHE A 41 11.29 0.53 -10.46
N ARG A 42 10.78 0.25 -11.67
CA ARG A 42 11.42 0.65 -12.93
C ARG A 42 11.60 2.15 -13.00
N ASN A 43 10.54 2.93 -12.75
CA ASN A 43 10.59 4.38 -12.82
C ASN A 43 11.61 4.98 -11.84
N LEU A 44 11.68 4.46 -10.61
CA LEU A 44 12.69 4.85 -9.62
C LEU A 44 14.12 4.48 -10.04
N ALA A 45 14.30 3.41 -10.82
CA ALA A 45 15.61 2.99 -11.31
C ALA A 45 16.13 3.87 -12.47
N ILE A 46 15.23 4.35 -13.34
CA ILE A 46 15.63 5.08 -14.55
C ILE A 46 15.45 6.60 -14.44
N ALA A 47 14.76 7.13 -13.43
CA ALA A 47 14.49 8.56 -13.28
C ALA A 47 15.76 9.41 -13.24
N ASP A 48 16.77 8.97 -12.47
CA ASP A 48 18.05 9.68 -12.33
C ASP A 48 18.94 9.54 -13.58
N PRO A 49 19.19 8.31 -14.13
CA PRO A 49 19.91 8.16 -15.39
C PRO A 49 19.32 8.95 -16.56
N GLN A 50 17.99 9.01 -16.65
CA GLN A 50 17.31 9.74 -17.72
C GLN A 50 17.11 11.23 -17.42
N ARG A 51 17.50 11.70 -16.22
CA ARG A 51 17.24 13.06 -15.73
C ARG A 51 15.78 13.50 -15.94
N ASN A 52 14.86 12.56 -15.76
CA ASN A 52 13.45 12.76 -16.06
C ASN A 52 12.63 12.75 -14.76
N PRO A 53 12.35 13.94 -14.17
CA PRO A 53 11.62 14.02 -12.90
C PRO A 53 10.15 13.60 -13.04
N LYS A 54 9.62 13.45 -14.25
CA LYS A 54 8.27 12.91 -14.47
C LYS A 54 8.17 11.46 -14.02
N LEU A 55 9.21 10.65 -14.26
CA LEU A 55 9.23 9.23 -13.88
C LEU A 55 9.13 9.08 -12.35
N LEU A 56 9.84 9.94 -11.62
CA LEU A 56 9.76 9.99 -10.16
C LEU A 56 8.36 10.41 -9.70
N ARG A 57 7.75 11.44 -10.30
CA ARG A 57 6.38 11.86 -9.97
C ARG A 57 5.35 10.76 -10.25
N ASP A 58 5.47 10.07 -11.39
CA ASP A 58 4.56 8.99 -11.76
C ASP A 58 4.67 7.81 -10.77
N ALA A 59 5.89 7.48 -10.34
CA ALA A 59 6.12 6.47 -9.30
C ALA A 59 5.50 6.86 -7.94
N ILE A 60 5.73 8.10 -7.50
CA ILE A 60 5.16 8.63 -6.26
C ILE A 60 3.63 8.61 -6.33
N ARG A 61 3.05 9.07 -7.43
CA ARG A 61 1.59 9.13 -7.59
C ARG A 61 0.94 7.76 -7.44
N VAL A 62 1.55 6.73 -8.03
CA VAL A 62 1.06 5.34 -7.90
C VAL A 62 1.12 4.86 -6.44
N LEU A 63 2.24 5.11 -5.75
CA LEU A 63 2.40 4.72 -4.34
C LEU A 63 1.41 5.45 -3.42
N GLU A 64 1.12 6.72 -3.69
CA GLU A 64 0.12 7.50 -2.96
C GLU A 64 -1.29 6.91 -3.13
N ILE A 65 -1.71 6.63 -4.37
CA ILE A 65 -3.01 5.98 -4.62
C ILE A 65 -3.10 4.65 -3.88
N HIS A 66 -2.06 3.83 -4.00
CA HIS A 66 -2.01 2.53 -3.35
C HIS A 66 -2.14 2.66 -1.82
N ARG A 67 -1.39 3.59 -1.20
CA ARG A 67 -1.51 3.88 0.24
C ARG A 67 -2.94 4.30 0.59
N ASP A 68 -3.51 5.23 -0.16
CA ASP A 68 -4.84 5.77 0.12
C ASP A 68 -5.91 4.67 0.06
N THR A 69 -5.83 3.77 -0.92
CA THR A 69 -6.69 2.58 -1.00
C THR A 69 -6.56 1.69 0.24
N TRP A 70 -5.35 1.44 0.74
CA TRP A 70 -5.16 0.62 1.96
C TRP A 70 -5.66 1.30 3.23
N VAL A 71 -5.50 2.62 3.34
CA VAL A 71 -6.06 3.39 4.45
C VAL A 71 -7.58 3.29 4.43
N GLU A 72 -8.21 3.52 3.28
CA GLU A 72 -9.67 3.42 3.12
C GLU A 72 -10.18 2.01 3.47
N LEU A 73 -9.51 0.95 3.00
CA LEU A 73 -9.86 -0.42 3.35
C LEU A 73 -9.75 -0.70 4.86
N GLY A 74 -8.71 -0.17 5.51
CA GLY A 74 -8.52 -0.27 6.95
C GLY A 74 -9.65 0.40 7.74
N GLU A 75 -10.05 1.60 7.31
CA GLU A 75 -11.18 2.33 7.89
C GLU A 75 -12.50 1.59 7.72
N GLN A 76 -12.76 1.02 6.54
CA GLN A 76 -13.96 0.23 6.27
C GLN A 76 -14.02 -1.03 7.15
N LEU A 77 -12.90 -1.77 7.27
CA LEU A 77 -12.84 -2.96 8.12
C LEU A 77 -13.01 -2.63 9.61
N GLY A 78 -12.43 -1.52 10.07
CA GLY A 78 -12.59 -1.05 11.45
C GLY A 78 -14.03 -0.63 11.79
N SER A 79 -14.72 0.01 10.84
CA SER A 79 -16.13 0.41 10.99
C SER A 79 -17.07 -0.80 11.08
N VAL A 80 -16.82 -1.83 10.27
CA VAL A 80 -17.60 -3.10 10.31
C VAL A 80 -17.38 -3.84 11.64
N GLY A 81 -16.15 -3.85 12.16
CA GLY A 81 -15.83 -4.47 13.45
C GLY A 81 -16.51 -3.84 14.68
N ASN A 82 -16.88 -2.56 14.60
CA ASN A 82 -17.52 -1.83 15.71
C ASN A 82 -19.06 -1.98 15.77
N SER A 83 -19.68 -2.60 14.75
CA SER A 83 -21.15 -2.70 14.65
C SER A 83 -21.73 -3.98 15.29
N GLY A 84 -20.90 -4.82 15.90
CA GLY A 84 -21.29 -6.17 16.37
C GLY A 84 -21.34 -6.39 17.89
N VAL A 85 -21.04 -5.39 18.72
CA VAL A 85 -21.16 -5.53 20.18
C VAL A 85 -22.46 -4.85 20.64
N PRO A 86 -23.57 -5.60 20.81
CA PRO A 86 -24.71 -5.04 21.55
C PRO A 86 -24.21 -4.68 22.95
N ALA A 87 -24.54 -3.47 23.40
CA ALA A 87 -24.19 -2.98 24.72
C ALA A 87 -24.47 -4.08 25.77
N PRO A 88 -23.58 -4.30 26.75
CA PRO A 88 -23.86 -5.26 27.82
C PRO A 88 -25.19 -4.83 28.44
N HIS A 89 -26.18 -5.72 28.36
CA HIS A 89 -27.42 -5.55 29.08
C HIS A 89 -27.02 -5.46 30.56
N VAL A 90 -27.05 -4.25 31.10
CA VAL A 90 -27.09 -4.08 32.55
C VAL A 90 -28.40 -4.74 32.97
N THR A 91 -28.33 -5.98 33.44
CA THR A 91 -29.49 -6.68 34.00
C THR A 91 -29.77 -6.02 35.35
N THR A 92 -30.57 -4.96 35.34
CA THR A 92 -31.15 -4.39 36.56
C THR A 92 -32.20 -5.36 37.07
N TRP A 93 -31.82 -6.24 38.00
CA TRP A 93 -32.76 -7.04 38.80
C TRP A 93 -32.57 -6.73 40.29
N MET A 94 -32.78 -5.47 40.71
CA MET A 94 -33.01 -5.16 42.12
C MET A 94 -33.95 -3.98 42.26
N THR A 95 -35.24 -4.26 42.36
CA THR A 95 -36.24 -3.60 43.23
C THR A 95 -37.46 -4.49 43.33
#